data_AF-A0A7C1E0E5-F1
#
_entry.id   AF-A0A7C1E0E5-F1
#
_cell.length_a   1.000
_cell.length_b   1.000
_cell.length_c   1.000
_cell.angle_alpha   90.00
_cell.angle_beta   90.00
_cell.angle_gamma   90.00
#
_symmetry.space_group_name_H-M   'P 1'
#
loop_
_entity.id
_entity.type
_entity.pdbx_description
1 polymer ?
#
loop_
_entity_poly.entity_id
_entity_poly.type
_entity_poly.pdbx_seq_one_letter_code
_entity_poly.pdbx_strand_id
1 'polypeptide(L)'
;MKPENIKRPTSKILRRTMFILVFITLIQQAGGQYFGKNKVNYEIFDFEIYSTPHFQIYHYLDNDKKIRDFAQLAERWYKRHQAILLDTFTKPSPIILYNNHAEFQQTTVISSLIGVGTGGVTESLRNRVVMPVNKSNDETDHVLGHELVHVFQYHMFKNADSIQFENIGSIPLWMIEGMAEYMSIGATDPLTAMWMRDAVMNDDIPTLKEMTRRPDLYFPYRYGHAFWAFISANWGEWMIKPLLFASGQVGYERAVDSLLGFNEDTLSIIWEEQLNSIHRPHIASRSGDAVGDILFGGPDAVNISPSISPDGRYVIFLADRDVITIDFYLADLKQQRIIRRLTRDVRDTKVDEYSFTESMGTWSPDSKKFALSLFSDGRKKLVIYGIGERMPLQTIQIDKLEYFDNPG
;
A
#
# COMPACT_ATOMS: atom_id res chain seq x y z
N MET A 1 24.08 48.18 -62.73
CA MET A 1 23.95 47.26 -61.58
C MET A 1 22.63 47.57 -60.90
N LYS A 2 21.61 46.71 -61.07
CA LYS A 2 20.29 46.87 -60.42
C LYS A 2 20.35 46.20 -59.03
N PRO A 3 19.88 46.84 -57.95
CA PRO A 3 19.65 46.13 -56.70
C PRO A 3 18.34 45.34 -56.77
N GLU A 4 18.41 44.05 -56.44
CA GLU A 4 17.28 43.14 -56.31
C GLU A 4 16.41 43.51 -55.10
N ASN A 5 15.13 43.77 -55.37
CA ASN A 5 14.10 43.94 -54.35
C ASN A 5 13.73 42.58 -53.76
N ILE A 6 14.21 42.28 -52.55
CA ILE A 6 13.74 41.16 -51.73
C ILE A 6 12.28 41.45 -51.33
N LYS A 7 11.34 40.75 -51.97
CA LYS A 7 9.92 40.79 -51.61
C LYS A 7 9.73 40.15 -50.23
N ARG A 8 9.41 40.97 -49.22
CA ARG A 8 8.94 40.49 -47.91
C ARG A 8 7.64 39.69 -48.09
N PRO A 9 7.49 38.52 -47.45
CA PRO A 9 6.25 37.75 -47.54
C PRO A 9 5.08 38.57 -46.99
N THR A 10 3.98 38.58 -47.74
CA THR A 10 2.75 39.30 -47.42
C THR A 10 2.18 38.87 -46.07
N SER A 11 1.81 39.83 -45.23
CA SER A 11 1.36 39.64 -43.84
C SER A 11 0.21 38.65 -43.65
N LYS A 12 -0.56 38.38 -44.72
CA LYS A 12 -1.63 37.36 -44.73
C LYS A 12 -1.12 35.93 -44.71
N ILE A 13 0.03 35.64 -45.32
CA ILE A 13 0.64 34.31 -45.30
C ILE A 13 1.21 34.06 -43.91
N LEU A 14 1.95 35.02 -43.36
CA LEU A 14 2.51 34.94 -42.00
C LEU A 14 1.42 34.74 -40.92
N ARG A 15 0.28 35.42 -41.04
CA ARG A 15 -0.89 35.23 -40.15
C ARG A 15 -1.52 33.85 -40.29
N ARG A 16 -1.58 33.27 -41.50
CA ARG A 16 -2.13 31.92 -41.73
C ARG A 16 -1.19 30.84 -41.19
N THR A 17 0.12 30.98 -41.38
CA THR A 17 1.10 30.06 -40.79
C THR A 17 1.11 30.13 -39.27
N MET A 18 0.97 31.33 -38.69
CA MET A 18 0.88 31.50 -37.24
C MET A 18 -0.42 30.91 -36.67
N PHE A 19 -1.56 31.03 -37.36
CA PHE A 19 -2.81 30.40 -36.94
C PHE A 19 -2.75 28.86 -36.99
N ILE A 20 -2.10 28.29 -38.01
CA ILE A 20 -1.92 26.84 -38.14
C ILE A 20 -0.97 26.32 -37.05
N LEU A 21 0.10 27.05 -36.73
CA LEU A 21 1.02 26.67 -35.64
C LEU A 21 0.34 26.74 -34.26
N VAL A 22 -0.50 27.74 -34.00
CA VAL A 22 -1.28 27.85 -32.75
C VAL A 22 -2.34 26.73 -32.66
N PHE A 23 -2.93 26.32 -33.78
CA PHE A 23 -3.88 25.21 -33.80
C PHE A 23 -3.18 23.85 -33.57
N ILE A 24 -1.96 23.67 -34.07
CA ILE A 24 -1.17 22.45 -33.85
C ILE A 24 -0.65 22.35 -32.41
N THR A 25 -0.29 23.47 -31.77
CA THR A 25 0.08 23.48 -30.34
C THR A 25 -1.12 23.25 -29.42
N LEU A 26 -2.33 23.67 -29.80
CA LEU A 26 -3.57 23.35 -29.06
C LEU A 26 -3.95 21.86 -29.15
N ILE A 27 -3.64 21.19 -30.27
CA ILE A 27 -3.89 19.75 -30.42
C ILE A 27 -2.90 18.92 -29.59
N GLN A 28 -1.68 19.40 -29.35
CA GLN A 28 -0.71 18.71 -28.49
C GLN A 28 -1.01 18.79 -26.98
N GLN A 29 -1.93 19.67 -26.55
CA GLN A 29 -2.45 19.65 -25.17
C GLN A 29 -3.66 18.71 -24.97
N ALA A 30 -4.11 18.03 -26.02
CA ALA A 30 -5.12 16.96 -25.91
C ALA A 30 -4.49 15.56 -25.68
N GLY A 31 -3.25 15.53 -25.19
CA GLY A 31 -2.58 14.29 -24.80
C GLY A 31 -3.02 13.83 -23.41
N GLY A 32 -3.79 12.75 -23.36
CA GLY A 32 -3.91 11.92 -22.15
C GLY A 32 -4.86 12.44 -21.08
N GLN A 33 -6.10 12.79 -21.42
CA GLN A 33 -7.17 12.69 -20.43
C GLN A 33 -7.38 11.20 -20.11
N TYR A 34 -6.70 10.74 -19.06
CA TYR A 34 -6.96 9.49 -18.40
C TYR A 34 -8.47 9.42 -18.12
N PHE A 35 -9.19 8.57 -18.85
CA PHE A 35 -10.54 8.18 -18.45
C PHE A 35 -10.38 7.38 -17.17
N GLY A 36 -10.51 8.05 -16.02
CA GLY A 36 -10.72 7.37 -14.75
C GLY A 36 -11.92 6.44 -14.89
N LYS A 37 -11.74 5.17 -14.55
CA LYS A 37 -12.89 4.27 -14.37
C LYS A 37 -13.82 4.94 -13.36
N ASN A 38 -15.07 5.20 -13.75
CA ASN A 38 -16.08 5.67 -12.81
C ASN A 38 -16.23 4.64 -11.69
N LYS A 39 -16.14 5.05 -10.42
CA LYS A 39 -16.50 4.20 -9.28
C LYS A 39 -17.99 3.86 -9.40
N VAL A 40 -18.30 2.58 -9.60
CA VAL A 40 -19.67 2.09 -9.65
C VAL A 40 -20.09 1.79 -8.23
N ASN A 41 -21.09 2.52 -7.72
CA ASN A 41 -21.70 2.21 -6.44
C ASN A 41 -22.79 1.18 -6.67
N TYR A 42 -22.68 0.01 -6.05
CA TYR A 42 -23.71 -1.03 -6.15
C TYR A 42 -24.74 -0.91 -5.03
N GLU A 43 -24.38 -0.32 -3.90
CA GLU A 43 -25.23 -0.22 -2.69
C GLU A 43 -25.35 1.21 -2.16
N ILE A 44 -26.45 1.49 -1.46
CA ILE A 44 -26.70 2.75 -0.74
C ILE A 44 -26.61 2.43 0.75
N PHE A 45 -25.67 3.07 1.44
CA PHE A 45 -25.43 2.86 2.87
C PHE A 45 -26.15 3.94 3.69
N ASP A 46 -26.96 3.53 4.66
CA ASP A 46 -27.64 4.42 5.60
C ASP A 46 -26.82 4.51 6.90
N PHE A 47 -25.96 5.52 7.00
CA PHE A 47 -25.02 5.66 8.10
C PHE A 47 -25.68 6.23 9.36
N GLU A 48 -25.52 5.51 10.46
CA GLU A 48 -25.73 5.97 11.83
C GLU A 48 -24.42 6.46 12.45
N ILE A 49 -24.51 7.25 13.53
CA ILE A 49 -23.35 7.81 14.23
C ILE A 49 -23.27 7.27 15.65
N TYR A 50 -22.19 6.53 15.94
CA TYR A 50 -21.78 6.18 17.29
C TYR A 50 -20.72 7.17 17.78
N SER A 51 -21.03 7.93 18.83
CA SER A 51 -20.12 8.96 19.37
C SER A 51 -19.35 8.47 20.59
N THR A 52 -18.07 8.82 20.65
CA THR A 52 -17.20 8.68 21.82
C THR A 52 -16.59 10.04 22.17
N PRO A 53 -15.84 10.19 23.28
CA PRO A 53 -15.18 11.45 23.60
C PRO A 53 -14.27 11.97 22.48
N HIS A 54 -13.56 11.09 21.76
CA HIS A 54 -12.57 11.48 20.75
C HIS A 54 -12.96 11.14 19.32
N PHE A 55 -14.08 10.43 19.08
CA PHE A 55 -14.48 9.98 17.74
C PHE A 55 -15.97 10.13 17.44
N GLN A 56 -16.27 10.36 16.16
CA GLN A 56 -17.59 10.16 15.58
C GLN A 56 -17.51 9.02 14.58
N ILE A 57 -18.08 7.87 14.92
CA ILE A 57 -17.99 6.65 14.10
C ILE A 57 -19.25 6.54 13.26
N TYR A 58 -19.13 6.75 11.96
CA TYR A 58 -20.17 6.55 10.97
C TYR A 58 -20.17 5.07 10.57
N HIS A 59 -21.28 4.36 10.80
CA HIS A 59 -21.44 2.95 10.44
C HIS A 59 -22.88 2.64 10.00
N TYR A 60 -23.09 1.48 9.38
CA TYR A 60 -24.41 0.89 9.13
C TYR A 60 -24.47 -0.57 9.60
N LEU A 61 -23.58 -0.91 10.55
CA LEU A 61 -23.49 -2.26 11.12
C LEU A 61 -24.75 -2.61 11.92
N ASP A 62 -25.43 -3.70 11.54
CA ASP A 62 -26.59 -4.28 12.27
C ASP A 62 -26.20 -5.02 13.57
N ASN A 63 -25.05 -4.69 14.17
CA ASN A 63 -24.52 -5.36 15.35
C ASN A 63 -23.99 -4.37 16.38
N ASP A 64 -24.86 -4.01 17.33
CA ASP A 64 -24.56 -3.11 18.44
C ASP A 64 -23.33 -3.50 19.26
N LYS A 65 -23.06 -4.81 19.40
CA LYS A 65 -21.88 -5.26 20.14
C LYS A 65 -20.61 -4.95 19.35
N LYS A 66 -20.61 -5.23 18.05
CA LYS A 66 -19.46 -5.00 17.14
C LYS A 66 -19.06 -3.53 17.13
N ILE A 67 -20.04 -2.62 17.01
CA ILE A 67 -19.76 -1.17 17.04
C ILE A 67 -19.26 -0.70 18.41
N ARG A 68 -19.82 -1.19 19.52
CA ARG A 68 -19.34 -0.85 20.87
C ARG A 68 -17.90 -1.32 21.09
N ASP A 69 -17.58 -2.54 20.66
CA ASP A 69 -16.23 -3.10 20.80
C ASP A 69 -15.22 -2.30 19.96
N PHE A 70 -15.59 -1.94 18.71
CA PHE A 70 -14.77 -1.08 17.85
C PHE A 70 -14.56 0.31 18.45
N ALA A 71 -15.61 0.93 18.99
CA ALA A 71 -15.54 2.24 19.63
C ALA A 71 -14.62 2.25 20.86
N GLN A 72 -14.71 1.20 21.69
CA GLN A 72 -13.77 1.01 22.82
C GLN A 72 -12.35 0.82 22.33
N LEU A 73 -12.17 0.10 21.22
CA LEU A 73 -10.86 -0.12 20.64
C LEU A 73 -10.22 1.17 20.12
N ALA A 74 -10.98 2.01 19.42
CA ALA A 74 -10.53 3.32 18.96
C ALA A 74 -10.08 4.21 20.14
N GLU A 75 -10.86 4.24 21.22
CA GLU A 75 -10.51 4.99 22.44
C GLU A 75 -9.25 4.44 23.14
N ARG A 76 -9.02 3.12 23.10
CA ARG A 76 -7.76 2.52 23.61
C ARG A 76 -6.57 2.93 22.78
N TRP A 77 -6.68 2.88 21.45
CA TRP A 77 -5.61 3.33 20.56
C TRP A 77 -5.34 4.81 20.72
N TYR A 78 -6.37 5.64 20.82
CA TYR A 78 -6.22 7.06 21.11
C TYR A 78 -5.35 7.29 22.37
N LYS A 79 -5.68 6.62 23.49
CA LYS A 79 -4.92 6.76 24.74
C LYS A 79 -3.46 6.32 24.60
N ARG A 80 -3.19 5.23 23.87
CA ARG A 80 -1.82 4.74 23.62
C ARG A 80 -1.01 5.78 22.83
N HIS A 81 -1.55 6.25 21.70
CA HIS A 81 -0.87 7.24 20.88
C HIS A 81 -0.71 8.58 21.59
N GLN A 82 -1.75 9.04 22.32
CA GLN A 82 -1.69 10.25 23.14
C GLN A 82 -0.55 10.19 24.18
N ALA A 83 -0.33 9.04 24.82
CA ALA A 83 0.70 8.90 25.85
C ALA A 83 2.12 9.11 25.29
N ILE A 84 2.37 8.70 24.05
CA ILE A 84 3.67 8.83 23.38
C ILE A 84 3.80 10.20 22.70
N LEU A 85 2.76 10.64 21.98
CA LEU A 85 2.77 11.86 21.17
C LEU A 85 2.43 13.11 21.96
N LEU A 86 1.96 12.97 23.20
CA LEU A 86 1.61 14.07 24.10
C LEU A 86 0.75 15.12 23.37
N ASP A 87 -0.27 14.63 22.66
CA ASP A 87 -1.16 15.42 21.82
C ASP A 87 -2.62 14.99 22.04
N THR A 88 -3.58 15.85 21.72
CA THR A 88 -5.00 15.63 21.99
C THR A 88 -5.86 16.20 20.87
N PHE A 89 -6.97 15.54 20.57
CA PHE A 89 -7.89 16.05 19.55
C PHE A 89 -8.72 17.20 20.11
N THR A 90 -8.71 18.34 19.43
CA THR A 90 -9.56 19.50 19.80
C THR A 90 -11.03 19.28 19.45
N LYS A 91 -11.31 18.39 18.51
CA LYS A 91 -12.65 17.95 18.10
C LYS A 91 -12.63 16.45 17.86
N PRO A 92 -13.75 15.74 18.10
CA PRO A 92 -13.84 14.32 17.75
C PRO A 92 -13.48 14.07 16.28
N SER A 93 -12.58 13.11 16.05
CA SER A 93 -12.14 12.70 14.72
C SER A 93 -13.18 11.77 14.06
N PRO A 94 -13.58 12.00 12.79
CA PRO A 94 -14.50 11.10 12.11
C PRO A 94 -13.83 9.75 11.77
N ILE A 95 -14.53 8.65 12.03
CA ILE A 95 -14.19 7.32 11.51
C ILE A 95 -15.37 6.84 10.67
N ILE A 96 -15.12 6.41 9.43
CA ILE A 96 -16.14 5.82 8.56
C ILE A 96 -15.84 4.32 8.45
N LEU A 97 -16.72 3.51 9.03
CA LEU A 97 -16.55 2.07 9.18
C LEU A 97 -17.48 1.31 8.23
N TYR A 98 -16.89 0.51 7.34
CA TYR A 98 -17.60 -0.39 6.42
C TYR A 98 -17.68 -1.80 7.01
N ASN A 99 -18.70 -2.60 6.66
CA ASN A 99 -18.87 -3.93 7.25
C ASN A 99 -17.81 -4.93 6.76
N ASN A 100 -17.33 -4.76 5.52
CA ASN A 100 -16.32 -5.61 4.89
C ASN A 100 -15.55 -4.85 3.79
N HIS A 101 -14.48 -5.46 3.29
CA HIS A 101 -13.60 -4.86 2.28
C HIS A 101 -14.32 -4.57 0.95
N ALA A 102 -15.25 -5.43 0.53
CA ALA A 102 -16.01 -5.26 -0.71
C ALA A 102 -16.86 -3.99 -0.72
N GLU A 103 -17.49 -3.65 0.40
CA GLU A 103 -18.25 -2.41 0.57
C GLU A 103 -17.32 -1.19 0.68
N PHE A 104 -16.17 -1.34 1.34
CA PHE A 104 -15.16 -0.29 1.43
C PHE A 104 -14.60 0.10 0.06
N GLN A 105 -14.33 -0.85 -0.84
CA GLN A 105 -13.87 -0.56 -2.20
C GLN A 105 -14.85 0.29 -3.02
N GLN A 106 -16.13 0.24 -2.68
CA GLN A 106 -17.19 1.03 -3.34
C GLN A 106 -17.26 2.47 -2.80
N THR A 107 -16.44 2.84 -1.82
CA THR A 107 -16.57 4.15 -1.19
C THR A 107 -16.23 5.31 -2.15
N THR A 108 -17.16 6.27 -2.20
CA THR A 108 -16.95 7.58 -2.84
C THR A 108 -16.35 8.60 -1.88
N VAL A 109 -16.18 8.23 -0.61
CA VAL A 109 -15.68 9.11 0.46
C VAL A 109 -14.25 9.56 0.16
N ILE A 110 -13.45 8.70 -0.47
CA ILE A 110 -12.06 8.97 -0.86
C ILE A 110 -12.02 9.26 -2.36
N SER A 111 -11.36 10.36 -2.75
CA SER A 111 -11.23 10.78 -4.15
C SER A 111 -10.19 9.97 -4.94
N SER A 112 -9.26 9.30 -4.26
CA SER A 112 -8.33 8.33 -4.86
C SER A 112 -8.94 6.94 -5.05
N LEU A 113 -8.38 6.17 -5.98
CA LEU A 113 -8.65 4.73 -6.08
C LEU A 113 -8.04 4.06 -4.85
N ILE A 114 -8.84 3.25 -4.15
CA ILE A 114 -8.39 2.44 -3.02
C ILE A 114 -7.91 1.13 -3.63
N GLY A 115 -6.62 0.82 -3.48
CA GLY A 115 -6.09 -0.47 -3.93
C GLY A 115 -6.54 -1.60 -3.01
N VAL A 116 -6.63 -2.82 -3.53
CA VAL A 116 -7.17 -3.97 -2.78
C VAL A 116 -6.32 -4.42 -1.58
N GLY A 117 -5.08 -3.94 -1.47
CA GLY A 117 -4.23 -4.15 -0.28
C GLY A 117 -4.42 -3.10 0.82
N THR A 118 -5.33 -2.15 0.62
CA THR A 118 -5.53 -1.02 1.55
C THR A 118 -6.48 -1.44 2.66
N GLY A 119 -5.94 -1.74 3.85
CA GLY A 119 -6.75 -2.11 5.01
C GLY A 119 -7.53 -0.94 5.62
N GLY A 120 -7.13 0.30 5.34
CA GLY A 120 -7.74 1.55 5.80
C GLY A 120 -7.01 2.74 5.18
N VAL A 121 -7.59 3.93 5.24
CA VAL A 121 -6.96 5.18 4.80
C VAL A 121 -7.34 6.33 5.70
N THR A 122 -6.35 7.15 6.04
CA THR A 122 -6.54 8.45 6.69
C THR A 122 -6.52 9.59 5.67
N GLU A 123 -7.62 10.31 5.55
CA GLU A 123 -7.69 11.48 4.68
C GLU A 123 -7.13 12.72 5.38
N SER A 124 -5.97 13.17 4.90
CA SER A 124 -5.19 14.30 5.43
C SER A 124 -5.95 15.62 5.55
N LEU A 125 -6.83 15.95 4.61
CA LEU A 125 -7.54 17.23 4.60
C LEU A 125 -8.66 17.28 5.65
N ARG A 126 -9.34 16.15 5.85
CA ARG A 126 -10.52 16.02 6.71
C ARG A 126 -10.23 15.37 8.06
N ASN A 127 -8.98 14.96 8.32
CA ASN A 127 -8.54 14.26 9.54
C ASN A 127 -9.51 13.12 9.90
N ARG A 128 -9.86 12.28 8.92
CA ARG A 128 -10.80 11.17 9.12
C ARG A 128 -10.19 9.85 8.70
N VAL A 129 -10.52 8.79 9.43
CA VAL A 129 -10.17 7.41 9.09
C VAL A 129 -11.33 6.80 8.31
N VAL A 130 -11.03 6.08 7.24
CA VAL A 130 -12.00 5.30 6.47
C VAL A 130 -11.46 3.89 6.36
N MET A 131 -12.19 2.91 6.90
CA MET A 131 -11.73 1.52 6.90
C MET A 131 -12.90 0.54 6.93
N PRO A 132 -12.75 -0.67 6.37
CA PRO A 132 -13.63 -1.78 6.66
C PRO A 132 -13.30 -2.40 8.03
N VAL A 133 -14.23 -3.22 8.52
CA VAL A 133 -13.87 -4.30 9.44
C VAL A 133 -13.09 -5.34 8.63
N ASN A 134 -11.85 -5.59 9.03
CA ASN A 134 -10.96 -6.51 8.33
C ASN A 134 -11.31 -7.98 8.62
N LYS A 135 -10.62 -8.90 7.94
CA LYS A 135 -10.91 -10.34 7.98
C LYS A 135 -10.76 -10.93 9.38
N SER A 136 -9.84 -10.36 10.17
CA SER A 136 -9.61 -10.71 11.56
C SER A 136 -9.72 -9.48 12.46
N ASN A 137 -9.98 -9.74 13.75
CA ASN A 137 -9.96 -8.69 14.76
C ASN A 137 -8.54 -8.12 14.94
N ASP A 138 -7.51 -8.94 14.80
CA ASP A 138 -6.10 -8.50 14.94
C ASP A 138 -5.72 -7.55 13.78
N GLU A 139 -6.15 -7.85 12.56
CA GLU A 139 -5.95 -6.96 11.41
C GLU A 139 -6.76 -5.66 11.53
N THR A 140 -7.99 -5.74 12.06
CA THR A 140 -8.79 -4.54 12.36
C THR A 140 -8.11 -3.69 13.44
N ASP A 141 -7.55 -4.32 14.47
CA ASP A 141 -6.83 -3.68 15.57
C ASP A 141 -5.58 -2.96 15.08
N HIS A 142 -4.74 -3.66 14.32
CA HIS A 142 -3.50 -3.11 13.75
C HIS A 142 -3.79 -1.93 12.81
N VAL A 143 -4.69 -2.09 11.83
CA VAL A 143 -5.02 -1.04 10.87
C VAL A 143 -5.60 0.19 11.57
N LEU A 144 -6.53 0.00 12.53
CA LEU A 144 -7.07 1.13 13.27
C LEU A 144 -5.96 1.86 14.05
N GLY A 145 -5.05 1.12 14.67
CA GLY A 145 -3.88 1.69 15.32
C GLY A 145 -3.03 2.52 14.35
N HIS A 146 -2.70 1.94 13.19
CA HIS A 146 -1.89 2.56 12.13
C HIS A 146 -2.51 3.86 11.62
N GLU A 147 -3.79 3.81 11.22
CA GLU A 147 -4.49 4.98 10.70
C GLU A 147 -4.63 6.10 11.74
N LEU A 148 -4.82 5.75 13.02
CA LEU A 148 -4.87 6.76 14.07
C LEU A 148 -3.53 7.47 14.25
N VAL A 149 -2.38 6.83 14.00
CA VAL A 149 -1.07 7.51 14.00
C VAL A 149 -1.07 8.63 12.96
N HIS A 150 -1.57 8.37 11.75
CA HIS A 150 -1.68 9.40 10.71
C HIS A 150 -2.59 10.55 11.14
N VAL A 151 -3.70 10.28 11.83
CA VAL A 151 -4.55 11.35 12.40
C VAL A 151 -3.75 12.24 13.35
N PHE A 152 -2.94 11.66 14.24
CA PHE A 152 -2.06 12.43 15.13
C PHE A 152 -0.97 13.19 14.35
N GLN A 153 -0.33 12.56 13.37
CA GLN A 153 0.67 13.22 12.52
C GLN A 153 0.05 14.47 11.86
N TYR A 154 -1.10 14.33 11.17
CA TYR A 154 -1.78 15.48 10.57
C TYR A 154 -2.18 16.54 11.59
N HIS A 155 -2.67 16.14 12.77
CA HIS A 155 -3.05 17.07 13.83
C HIS A 155 -1.85 17.90 14.34
N MET A 156 -0.71 17.25 14.62
CA MET A 156 0.51 17.89 15.09
C MET A 156 1.01 18.97 14.12
N PHE A 157 0.99 18.69 12.81
CA PHE A 157 1.49 19.63 11.80
C PHE A 157 0.46 20.69 11.37
N LYS A 158 -0.84 20.45 11.59
CA LYS A 158 -1.90 21.43 11.27
C LYS A 158 -2.07 22.52 12.32
N ASN A 159 -1.83 22.20 13.60
CA ASN A 159 -2.07 23.11 14.73
C ASN A 159 -0.83 23.82 15.26
N ALA A 160 0.36 23.52 14.72
CA ALA A 160 1.54 24.31 15.03
C ALA A 160 1.44 25.65 14.27
N ASP A 161 1.15 26.73 15.00
CA ASP A 161 0.88 28.10 14.52
C ASP A 161 1.93 28.73 13.57
N SER A 162 3.01 28.02 13.25
CA SER A 162 4.13 28.44 12.40
C SER A 162 4.52 27.45 11.30
N ILE A 163 3.82 26.32 11.17
CA ILE A 163 4.21 25.21 10.28
C ILE A 163 3.15 25.05 9.19
N GLN A 164 3.54 25.33 7.94
CA GLN A 164 2.67 25.09 6.79
C GLN A 164 2.47 23.59 6.60
N PHE A 165 1.26 23.18 6.23
CA PHE A 165 0.88 21.79 5.91
C PHE A 165 1.83 21.13 4.87
N GLU A 166 2.56 21.94 4.10
CA GLU A 166 3.62 21.55 3.17
C GLU A 166 4.78 20.76 3.84
N ASN A 167 4.95 20.88 5.16
CA ASN A 167 6.07 20.30 5.90
C ASN A 167 5.91 18.81 6.29
N ILE A 168 4.71 18.22 6.19
CA ILE A 168 4.60 16.74 6.25
C ILE A 168 5.18 16.13 4.98
N GLY A 169 4.95 16.76 3.82
CA GLY A 169 5.39 16.25 2.53
C GLY A 169 6.91 16.24 2.34
N SER A 170 7.65 16.96 3.19
CA SER A 170 9.12 16.95 3.21
C SER A 170 9.70 15.85 4.10
N ILE A 171 8.89 15.18 4.93
CA ILE A 171 9.34 14.07 5.77
C ILE A 171 9.42 12.81 4.89
N PRO A 172 10.52 12.01 4.97
CA PRO A 172 10.62 10.77 4.22
C PRO A 172 9.46 9.80 4.50
N LEU A 173 8.99 9.12 3.46
CA LEU A 173 7.85 8.19 3.56
C LEU A 173 8.08 7.08 4.59
N TRP A 174 9.31 6.57 4.68
CA TRP A 174 9.68 5.54 5.67
C TRP A 174 9.57 6.04 7.11
N MET A 175 9.76 7.34 7.37
CA MET A 175 9.53 7.89 8.72
C MET A 175 8.04 7.94 9.04
N ILE A 176 7.21 8.34 8.09
CA ILE A 176 5.75 8.49 8.26
C ILE A 176 5.08 7.12 8.41
N GLU A 177 5.24 6.23 7.42
CA GLU A 177 4.62 4.90 7.42
C GLU A 177 5.25 4.00 8.48
N GLY A 178 6.57 4.06 8.63
CA GLY A 178 7.28 3.26 9.63
C GLY A 178 6.89 3.61 11.06
N MET A 179 6.59 4.88 11.34
CA MET A 179 6.09 5.29 12.65
C MET A 179 4.71 4.70 12.91
N ALA A 180 3.84 4.73 11.90
CA ALA A 180 2.49 4.18 12.00
C ALA A 180 2.51 2.66 12.22
N GLU A 181 3.40 1.94 11.52
CA GLU A 181 3.66 0.52 11.77
C GLU A 181 4.23 0.27 13.16
N TYR A 182 5.26 1.02 13.59
CA TYR A 182 5.90 0.82 14.90
C TYR A 182 4.92 1.07 16.04
N MET A 183 4.13 2.13 15.98
CA MET A 183 3.18 2.46 17.05
C MET A 183 1.95 1.54 17.08
N SER A 184 1.62 0.87 15.97
CA SER A 184 0.51 -0.08 15.90
C SER A 184 0.91 -1.54 16.15
N ILE A 185 2.16 -1.94 15.86
CA ILE A 185 2.67 -3.30 16.08
C ILE A 185 3.52 -3.39 17.35
N GLY A 186 4.29 -2.35 17.66
CA GLY A 186 5.32 -2.34 18.69
C GLY A 186 6.71 -2.72 18.16
N ALA A 187 7.69 -2.85 19.06
CA ALA A 187 9.10 -2.99 18.69
C ALA A 187 9.50 -4.35 18.09
N THR A 188 8.61 -5.35 18.06
CA THR A 188 8.94 -6.70 17.58
C THR A 188 7.86 -7.20 16.64
N ASP A 189 8.26 -7.46 15.40
CA ASP A 189 7.40 -7.98 14.35
C ASP A 189 8.12 -9.09 13.58
N PRO A 190 7.58 -10.33 13.53
CA PRO A 190 8.20 -11.44 12.80
C PRO A 190 8.38 -11.15 11.31
N LEU A 191 7.44 -10.42 10.68
CA LEU A 191 7.52 -10.10 9.26
C LEU A 191 8.67 -9.12 9.01
N THR A 192 8.75 -8.03 9.76
CA THR A 192 9.86 -7.07 9.68
C THR A 192 11.20 -7.74 10.00
N ALA A 193 11.25 -8.62 11.01
CA ALA A 193 12.46 -9.38 11.32
C ALA A 193 12.91 -10.30 10.17
N MET A 194 11.96 -10.85 9.39
CA MET A 194 12.28 -11.61 8.18
C MET A 194 12.94 -10.73 7.12
N TRP A 195 12.42 -9.53 6.88
CA TRP A 195 12.99 -8.57 5.92
C TRP A 195 14.39 -8.10 6.35
N MET A 196 14.56 -7.73 7.63
CA MET A 196 15.86 -7.29 8.15
C MET A 196 16.89 -8.43 8.09
N ARG A 197 16.48 -9.67 8.37
CA ARG A 197 17.36 -10.83 8.24
C ARG A 197 17.78 -11.08 6.79
N ASP A 198 16.86 -10.89 5.83
CA ASP A 198 17.18 -11.03 4.40
C ASP A 198 18.18 -9.95 3.94
N ALA A 199 17.96 -8.68 4.33
CA ALA A 199 18.90 -7.59 4.08
C ALA A 199 20.29 -7.89 4.65
N VAL A 200 20.37 -8.37 5.91
CA VAL A 200 21.63 -8.74 6.56
C VAL A 200 22.29 -9.96 5.89
N MET A 201 21.51 -10.92 5.40
CA MET A 201 22.03 -12.12 4.72
C MET A 201 22.63 -11.80 3.36
N ASN A 202 22.08 -10.82 2.64
CA ASN A 202 22.53 -10.41 1.31
C ASN A 202 23.47 -9.20 1.32
N ASP A 203 23.90 -8.73 2.49
CA ASP A 203 24.69 -7.51 2.66
C ASP A 203 24.05 -6.28 1.98
N ASP A 204 22.71 -6.19 2.02
CA ASP A 204 21.87 -5.16 1.38
C ASP A 204 21.06 -4.37 2.44
N ILE A 205 21.73 -3.97 3.52
CA ILE A 205 21.14 -3.05 4.51
C ILE A 205 21.25 -1.63 3.94
N PRO A 206 20.13 -0.91 3.74
CA PRO A 206 20.17 0.44 3.18
C PRO A 206 20.71 1.46 4.17
N THR A 207 21.33 2.50 3.65
CA THR A 207 21.49 3.76 4.38
C THR A 207 20.15 4.49 4.52
N LEU A 208 20.02 5.40 5.49
CA LEU A 208 18.81 6.23 5.64
C LEU A 208 18.52 7.05 4.38
N LYS A 209 19.57 7.47 3.68
CA LYS A 209 19.51 8.18 2.41
C LYS A 209 18.93 7.32 1.28
N GLU A 210 19.30 6.05 1.23
CA GLU A 210 18.76 5.10 0.26
C GLU A 210 17.30 4.80 0.56
N MET A 211 16.90 4.65 1.83
CA MET A 211 15.49 4.53 2.21
C MET A 211 14.67 5.74 1.73
N THR A 212 15.24 6.96 1.80
CA THR A 212 14.59 8.18 1.31
C THR A 212 14.51 8.23 -0.22
N ARG A 213 15.57 7.79 -0.93
CA ARG A 213 15.68 7.93 -2.39
C ARG A 213 15.12 6.77 -3.19
N ARG A 214 15.03 5.58 -2.59
CA ARG A 214 14.64 4.31 -3.22
C ARG A 214 13.52 3.61 -2.44
N PRO A 215 12.37 4.27 -2.21
CA PRO A 215 11.21 3.62 -1.58
C PRO A 215 10.64 2.47 -2.45
N ASP A 216 11.03 2.39 -3.72
CA ASP A 216 10.74 1.27 -4.63
C ASP A 216 11.53 -0.01 -4.28
N LEU A 217 12.71 0.12 -3.68
CA LEU A 217 13.53 -1.02 -3.23
C LEU A 217 13.36 -1.28 -1.73
N TYR A 218 13.41 -0.22 -0.93
CA TYR A 218 13.39 -0.31 0.53
C TYR A 218 12.01 0.06 1.05
N PHE A 219 11.17 -0.97 1.22
CA PHE A 219 9.75 -0.80 1.51
C PHE A 219 9.52 0.04 2.80
N PRO A 220 8.91 1.24 2.68
CA PRO A 220 8.84 2.23 3.76
C PRO A 220 8.28 1.71 5.09
N TYR A 221 7.30 0.82 5.04
CA TYR A 221 6.63 0.27 6.20
C TYR A 221 7.59 -0.58 7.05
N ARG A 222 8.32 -1.51 6.42
CA ARG A 222 9.17 -2.48 7.13
C ARG A 222 10.50 -1.89 7.57
N TYR A 223 11.19 -1.19 6.67
CA TYR A 223 12.45 -0.53 7.03
C TYR A 223 12.22 0.65 7.97
N GLY A 224 11.10 1.37 7.81
CA GLY A 224 10.70 2.42 8.74
C GLY A 224 10.31 1.90 10.12
N HIS A 225 9.56 0.78 10.20
CA HIS A 225 9.28 0.09 11.47
C HIS A 225 10.58 -0.27 12.20
N ALA A 226 11.52 -0.91 11.48
CA ALA A 226 12.82 -1.28 12.01
C ALA A 226 13.64 -0.07 12.48
N PHE A 227 13.59 1.06 11.75
CA PHE A 227 14.21 2.30 12.18
C PHE A 227 13.60 2.84 13.47
N TRP A 228 12.28 2.89 13.60
CA TRP A 228 11.64 3.38 14.83
C TRP A 228 11.86 2.46 16.02
N ALA A 229 11.96 1.15 15.79
CA ALA A 229 12.42 0.20 16.80
C ALA A 229 13.86 0.48 17.23
N PHE A 230 14.75 0.79 16.27
CA PHE A 230 16.13 1.22 16.54
C PHE A 230 16.19 2.51 17.36
N ILE A 231 15.45 3.55 16.97
CA ILE A 231 15.40 4.82 17.71
C ILE A 231 14.87 4.60 19.13
N SER A 232 13.79 3.84 19.27
CA SER A 232 13.17 3.62 20.57
C SER A 232 14.02 2.74 21.48
N ALA A 233 14.79 1.79 20.94
CA ALA A 233 15.71 0.96 21.71
C ALA A 233 16.91 1.75 22.27
N ASN A 234 17.40 2.75 21.53
CA ASN A 234 18.62 3.48 21.89
C ASN A 234 18.33 4.80 22.63
N TRP A 235 17.26 5.51 22.27
CA TRP A 235 16.89 6.79 22.86
C TRP A 235 15.56 6.75 23.63
N GLY A 236 14.70 5.76 23.42
CA GLY A 236 13.39 5.66 24.05
C GLY A 236 12.25 6.27 23.21
N GLU A 237 11.02 5.83 23.45
CA GLU A 237 9.82 6.26 22.70
C GLU A 237 9.53 7.77 22.81
N TRP A 238 10.03 8.45 23.86
CA TRP A 238 9.88 9.90 24.01
C TRP A 238 10.58 10.69 22.90
N MET A 239 11.53 10.07 22.17
CA MET A 239 12.19 10.69 21.02
C MET A 239 11.32 10.71 19.76
N ILE A 240 10.22 9.93 19.72
CA ILE A 240 9.35 9.81 18.53
C ILE A 240 8.78 11.16 18.11
N LYS A 241 8.12 11.87 19.04
CA LYS A 241 7.50 13.17 18.75
C LYS A 241 8.54 14.24 18.38
N PRO A 242 9.61 14.49 19.18
CA PRO A 242 10.62 15.49 18.84
C PRO A 242 11.27 15.23 17.48
N LEU A 243 11.64 13.98 17.19
CA LEU A 243 12.31 13.63 15.95
C LEU A 243 11.40 13.84 14.74
N LEU A 244 10.16 13.33 14.78
CA LEU A 244 9.20 13.56 13.69
C LEU A 244 8.96 15.05 13.45
N PHE A 245 8.70 15.80 14.52
CA PHE A 245 8.37 17.22 14.42
C PHE A 245 9.54 18.04 13.88
N ALA A 246 10.77 17.78 14.36
CA ALA A 246 11.97 18.43 13.87
C ALA A 246 12.24 18.07 12.40
N SER A 247 12.02 16.81 11.99
CA SER A 247 12.15 16.40 10.59
C SER A 247 11.26 17.21 9.66
N GLY A 248 10.02 17.49 10.05
CA GLY A 248 9.14 18.36 9.26
C GLY A 248 9.56 19.83 9.23
N GLN A 249 10.23 20.32 10.28
CA GLN A 249 10.68 21.72 10.34
C GLN A 249 11.98 21.98 9.58
N VAL A 250 12.97 21.11 9.71
CA VAL A 250 14.35 21.38 9.26
C VAL A 250 14.91 20.33 8.28
N GLY A 251 14.15 19.28 8.00
CA GLY A 251 14.60 18.07 7.29
C GLY A 251 15.12 17.02 8.27
N TYR A 252 14.92 15.73 7.95
CA TYR A 252 15.28 14.65 8.86
C TYR A 252 16.78 14.56 9.12
N GLU A 253 17.62 14.92 8.14
CA GLU A 253 19.07 14.87 8.26
C GLU A 253 19.57 15.83 9.35
N ARG A 254 18.98 17.04 9.41
CA ARG A 254 19.28 18.00 10.47
C ARG A 254 18.60 17.63 11.80
N ALA A 255 17.43 17.01 11.74
CA ALA A 255 16.73 16.55 12.93
C ALA A 255 17.52 15.47 13.67
N VAL A 256 18.02 14.45 12.95
CA VAL A 256 18.84 13.39 13.55
C VAL A 256 20.16 13.94 14.10
N ASP A 257 20.81 14.86 13.37
CA ASP A 257 22.05 15.49 13.84
C ASP A 257 21.83 16.26 15.14
N SER A 258 20.82 17.13 15.17
CA SER A 258 20.55 17.98 16.34
C SER A 258 19.99 17.23 17.56
N LEU A 259 19.18 16.18 17.37
CA LEU A 259 18.52 15.47 18.46
C LEU A 259 19.27 14.22 18.92
N LEU A 260 19.91 13.50 18.00
CA LEU A 260 20.61 12.25 18.30
C LEU A 260 22.13 12.44 18.42
N GLY A 261 22.66 13.56 17.92
CA GLY A 261 24.09 13.87 17.95
C GLY A 261 24.92 13.17 16.87
N PHE A 262 24.25 12.61 15.86
CA PHE A 262 24.87 11.89 14.76
C PHE A 262 24.31 12.40 13.43
N ASN A 263 25.20 12.71 12.49
CA ASN A 263 24.78 12.95 11.11
C ASN A 263 24.21 11.67 10.47
N GLU A 264 23.51 11.83 9.35
CA GLU A 264 22.83 10.73 8.64
C GLU A 264 23.75 9.54 8.33
N ASP A 265 24.97 9.80 7.84
CA ASP A 265 25.90 8.75 7.44
C ASP A 265 26.35 7.94 8.66
N THR A 266 26.68 8.61 9.78
CA THR A 266 27.09 7.95 11.02
C THR A 266 25.93 7.15 11.62
N LEU A 267 24.72 7.70 11.60
CA LEU A 267 23.54 7.01 12.11
C LEU A 267 23.20 5.77 11.27
N SER A 268 23.39 5.83 9.95
CA SER A 268 23.22 4.69 9.05
C SER A 268 24.19 3.55 9.40
N ILE A 269 25.46 3.87 9.68
CA ILE A 269 26.46 2.88 10.11
C ILE A 269 26.08 2.24 11.44
N ILE A 270 25.67 3.03 12.43
CA ILE A 270 25.25 2.51 13.74
C ILE A 270 24.03 1.59 13.59
N TRP A 271 23.07 1.98 12.75
CA TRP A 271 21.88 1.18 12.49
C TRP A 271 22.23 -0.14 11.79
N GLU A 272 23.11 -0.09 10.78
CA GLU A 272 23.64 -1.28 10.10
C GLU A 272 24.35 -2.23 11.08
N GLU A 273 25.23 -1.71 11.94
CA GLU A 273 25.93 -2.48 12.96
C GLU A 273 24.95 -3.17 13.93
N GLN A 274 23.88 -2.47 14.34
CA GLN A 274 22.85 -3.04 15.20
C GLN A 274 22.07 -4.16 14.49
N LEU A 275 21.65 -3.97 13.25
CA LEU A 275 20.96 -5.01 12.48
C LEU A 275 21.85 -6.24 12.28
N ASN A 276 23.13 -6.04 11.97
CA ASN A 276 24.11 -7.11 11.89
C ASN A 276 24.25 -7.86 13.21
N SER A 277 24.38 -7.14 14.33
CA SER A 277 24.52 -7.72 15.67
C SER A 277 23.31 -8.58 16.05
N ILE A 278 22.09 -8.13 15.70
CA ILE A 278 20.85 -8.85 15.99
C ILE A 278 20.70 -10.08 15.09
N HIS A 279 20.90 -9.93 13.77
CA HIS A 279 20.47 -10.95 12.81
C HIS A 279 21.58 -11.91 12.35
N ARG A 280 22.85 -11.48 12.22
CA ARG A 280 23.93 -12.36 11.73
C ARG A 280 24.13 -13.64 12.55
N PRO A 281 24.07 -13.61 13.91
CA PRO A 281 24.22 -14.83 14.71
C PRO A 281 23.17 -15.91 14.40
N HIS A 282 22.00 -15.50 13.87
CA HIS A 282 20.91 -16.40 13.54
C HIS A 282 20.92 -16.90 12.09
N ILE A 283 21.76 -16.35 11.21
CA ILE A 283 21.86 -16.73 9.79
C ILE A 283 22.73 -17.98 9.60
N ALA A 284 23.87 -18.07 10.28
CA ALA A 284 24.91 -19.09 10.07
C ALA A 284 24.48 -20.56 10.31
N SER A 285 23.27 -20.81 10.82
CA SER A 285 22.78 -22.16 11.14
C SER A 285 21.75 -22.72 10.16
N ARG A 286 21.28 -21.95 9.15
CA ARG A 286 20.13 -22.35 8.31
C ARG A 286 20.21 -22.03 6.81
N SER A 287 21.17 -21.24 6.36
CA SER A 287 21.32 -20.89 4.94
C SER A 287 22.30 -21.82 4.25
N GLY A 288 21.77 -22.79 3.49
CA GLY A 288 22.46 -23.17 2.26
C GLY A 288 22.34 -22.00 1.27
N ASP A 289 23.29 -21.89 0.33
CA ASP A 289 23.12 -21.03 -0.85
C ASP A 289 21.73 -21.29 -1.46
N ALA A 290 21.09 -20.29 -2.04
CA ALA A 290 19.84 -20.49 -2.78
C ALA A 290 20.10 -21.47 -3.94
N VAL A 291 19.84 -22.76 -3.71
CA VAL A 291 20.05 -23.82 -4.70
C VAL A 291 18.86 -23.79 -5.67
N GLY A 292 19.05 -23.23 -6.86
CA GLY A 292 18.05 -23.31 -7.92
C GLY A 292 18.34 -22.42 -9.12
N ASP A 293 17.79 -22.79 -10.27
CA ASP A 293 17.80 -21.97 -11.48
C ASP A 293 16.64 -20.97 -11.46
N ILE A 294 16.90 -19.74 -11.90
CA ILE A 294 15.83 -18.74 -12.12
C ILE A 294 15.00 -19.19 -13.33
N LEU A 295 13.75 -19.63 -13.08
CA LEU A 295 12.89 -20.19 -14.14
C LEU A 295 12.12 -19.13 -14.94
N PHE A 296 11.67 -18.04 -14.30
CA PHE A 296 10.75 -17.06 -14.91
C PHE A 296 11.11 -15.59 -14.60
N GLY A 297 12.41 -15.31 -14.39
CA GLY A 297 12.92 -13.98 -14.03
C GLY A 297 13.17 -13.04 -15.23
N GLY A 298 13.36 -11.76 -14.93
CA GLY A 298 13.72 -10.68 -15.85
C GLY A 298 13.94 -9.38 -15.07
N PRO A 299 14.64 -8.36 -15.64
CA PRO A 299 15.06 -7.16 -14.91
C PRO A 299 13.92 -6.40 -14.20
N ASP A 300 12.71 -6.47 -14.77
CA ASP A 300 11.53 -5.74 -14.30
C ASP A 300 10.34 -6.68 -13.96
N ALA A 301 10.58 -8.00 -13.92
CA ALA A 301 9.51 -8.97 -13.74
C ALA A 301 9.27 -9.25 -12.25
N VAL A 302 8.23 -8.63 -11.69
CA VAL A 302 7.73 -8.98 -10.36
C VAL A 302 6.96 -10.29 -10.46
N ASN A 303 7.43 -11.35 -9.80
CA ASN A 303 6.70 -12.61 -9.65
C ASN A 303 6.42 -12.83 -8.15
N ILE A 304 5.15 -12.89 -7.75
CA ILE A 304 4.75 -13.02 -6.35
C ILE A 304 3.73 -14.15 -6.16
N SER A 305 3.60 -14.59 -4.90
CA SER A 305 2.60 -15.57 -4.46
C SER A 305 2.57 -16.87 -5.28
N PRO A 306 3.71 -17.57 -5.46
CA PRO A 306 3.74 -18.82 -6.22
C PRO A 306 2.96 -19.91 -5.49
N SER A 307 2.17 -20.67 -6.25
CA SER A 307 1.39 -21.82 -5.79
C SER A 307 1.71 -22.99 -6.73
N ILE A 308 2.47 -23.95 -6.22
CA ILE A 308 2.92 -25.14 -6.98
C ILE A 308 1.84 -26.22 -6.90
N SER A 309 1.56 -26.88 -8.02
CA SER A 309 0.62 -28.00 -8.06
C SER A 309 1.14 -29.19 -7.23
N PRO A 310 0.26 -30.02 -6.63
CA PRO A 310 0.67 -31.17 -5.83
C PRO A 310 1.60 -32.16 -6.55
N ASP A 311 1.51 -32.28 -7.88
CA ASP A 311 2.39 -33.10 -8.70
C ASP A 311 3.73 -32.42 -9.08
N GLY A 312 3.94 -31.18 -8.65
CA GLY A 312 5.15 -30.39 -8.92
C GLY A 312 5.33 -29.96 -10.38
N ARG A 313 4.33 -30.20 -11.24
CA ARG A 313 4.45 -29.92 -12.68
C ARG A 313 4.15 -28.48 -13.04
N TYR A 314 3.18 -27.87 -12.35
CA TYR A 314 2.67 -26.55 -12.68
C TYR A 314 2.89 -25.58 -11.53
N VAL A 315 3.04 -24.31 -11.87
CA VAL A 315 3.01 -23.23 -10.90
C VAL A 315 2.05 -22.16 -11.39
N ILE A 316 1.25 -21.64 -10.47
CA ILE A 316 0.49 -20.41 -10.67
C ILE A 316 1.12 -19.33 -9.82
N PHE A 317 1.37 -18.18 -10.41
CA PHE A 317 1.94 -17.02 -9.72
C PHE A 317 1.34 -15.74 -10.30
N LEU A 318 1.41 -14.68 -9.50
CA LEU A 318 1.07 -13.34 -9.93
C LEU A 318 2.29 -12.70 -10.58
N ALA A 319 2.11 -12.06 -11.73
CA ALA A 319 3.18 -11.27 -12.32
C ALA A 319 2.67 -10.00 -13.00
N ASP A 320 3.49 -8.95 -12.94
CA ASP A 320 3.34 -7.78 -13.80
C ASP A 320 4.12 -8.03 -15.09
N ARG A 321 3.40 -8.32 -16.17
CA ARG A 321 4.00 -8.51 -17.52
C ARG A 321 3.32 -7.68 -18.59
N ASP A 322 2.25 -6.97 -18.22
CA ASP A 322 1.53 -6.03 -19.06
C ASP A 322 1.46 -4.72 -18.27
N VAL A 323 1.88 -3.60 -18.87
CA VAL A 323 2.10 -2.23 -18.30
C VAL A 323 0.99 -1.67 -17.37
N ILE A 324 -0.14 -2.36 -17.23
CA ILE A 324 -1.37 -1.88 -16.61
C ILE A 324 -1.88 -2.80 -15.48
N THR A 325 -1.56 -4.10 -15.45
CA THR A 325 -2.14 -5.04 -14.46
C THR A 325 -1.22 -6.20 -14.07
N ILE A 326 -1.16 -6.51 -12.77
CA ILE A 326 -0.66 -7.80 -12.27
C ILE A 326 -1.72 -8.88 -12.55
N ASP A 327 -1.29 -10.06 -13.01
CA ASP A 327 -2.19 -11.13 -13.42
C ASP A 327 -1.73 -12.52 -12.99
N PHE A 328 -2.67 -13.46 -12.89
CA PHE A 328 -2.34 -14.87 -12.65
C PHE A 328 -1.84 -15.53 -13.92
N TYR A 329 -0.63 -16.09 -13.85
CA TYR A 329 -0.02 -16.88 -14.91
C TYR A 329 0.10 -18.33 -14.47
N LEU A 330 -0.28 -19.24 -15.36
CA LEU A 330 -0.01 -20.66 -15.25
C LEU A 330 1.26 -20.98 -16.05
N ALA A 331 2.25 -21.60 -15.41
CA ALA A 331 3.46 -22.08 -16.07
C ALA A 331 3.68 -23.58 -15.84
N ASP A 332 4.36 -24.22 -16.81
CA ASP A 332 4.81 -25.62 -16.73
C ASP A 332 6.28 -25.60 -16.30
N LEU A 333 6.57 -26.15 -15.12
CA LEU A 333 7.91 -26.19 -14.53
C LEU A 333 8.83 -27.17 -15.28
N LYS A 334 8.28 -28.23 -15.88
CA LYS A 334 9.05 -29.20 -16.66
C LYS A 334 9.48 -28.62 -18.01
N GLN A 335 8.62 -27.83 -18.64
CA GLN A 335 8.91 -27.18 -19.91
C GLN A 335 9.54 -25.79 -19.75
N GLN A 336 9.66 -25.30 -18.51
CA GLN A 336 10.17 -23.97 -18.16
C GLN A 336 9.53 -22.85 -19.00
N ARG A 337 8.22 -22.93 -19.21
CA ARG A 337 7.49 -21.92 -19.97
C ARG A 337 6.15 -21.59 -19.36
N ILE A 338 5.76 -20.33 -19.55
CA ILE A 338 4.42 -19.88 -19.21
C ILE A 338 3.45 -20.41 -20.27
N ILE A 339 2.38 -21.05 -19.81
CA ILE A 339 1.37 -21.67 -20.65
C ILE A 339 0.34 -20.62 -21.07
N ARG A 340 -0.22 -19.90 -20.10
CA ARG A 340 -1.24 -18.87 -20.34
C ARG A 340 -1.45 -17.96 -19.11
N ARG A 341 -2.10 -16.83 -19.36
CA ARG A 341 -2.71 -15.96 -18.34
C ARG A 341 -4.11 -16.51 -18.02
N LEU A 342 -4.48 -16.57 -16.74
CA LEU A 342 -5.79 -17.10 -16.29
C LEU A 342 -6.88 -16.02 -16.25
N THR A 343 -6.50 -14.77 -15.99
CA THR A 343 -7.42 -13.67 -15.66
C THR A 343 -7.93 -12.87 -16.86
N ARG A 344 -7.26 -12.91 -18.02
CA ARG A 344 -7.69 -12.13 -19.20
C ARG A 344 -9.03 -12.61 -19.75
N ASP A 345 -9.26 -13.92 -19.69
CA ASP A 345 -10.45 -14.59 -20.25
C ASP A 345 -11.70 -14.38 -19.38
N VAL A 346 -11.55 -13.80 -18.18
CA VAL A 346 -12.65 -13.40 -17.30
C VAL A 346 -13.19 -12.01 -17.65
N ARG A 347 -12.57 -11.25 -18.55
CA ARG A 347 -13.09 -9.92 -18.96
C ARG A 347 -14.46 -9.97 -19.65
N ASP A 348 -14.89 -11.12 -20.16
CA ASP A 348 -16.26 -11.31 -20.67
C ASP A 348 -17.32 -11.45 -19.56
N THR A 349 -16.90 -11.61 -18.31
CA THR A 349 -17.74 -11.56 -17.12
C THR A 349 -17.25 -10.42 -16.24
N LYS A 350 -17.96 -9.30 -16.17
CA LYS A 350 -17.63 -8.10 -15.36
C LYS A 350 -16.84 -8.40 -14.06
N VAL A 351 -15.51 -8.44 -14.15
CA VAL A 351 -14.61 -8.53 -12.99
C VAL A 351 -14.15 -7.13 -12.71
N ASP A 352 -14.52 -6.65 -11.53
CA ASP A 352 -14.32 -5.26 -11.14
C ASP A 352 -12.89 -5.03 -10.63
N GLU A 353 -12.32 -6.00 -9.90
CA GLU A 353 -10.96 -5.88 -9.34
C GLU A 353 -10.31 -7.22 -8.93
N TYR A 354 -8.97 -7.28 -8.92
CA TYR A 354 -8.18 -8.42 -8.44
C TYR A 354 -7.49 -8.06 -7.13
N SER A 355 -7.73 -8.88 -6.10
CA SER A 355 -7.06 -8.72 -4.81
C SER A 355 -5.72 -9.44 -4.79
N PHE A 356 -4.62 -8.68 -4.83
CA PHE A 356 -3.26 -9.23 -4.90
C PHE A 356 -2.77 -9.82 -3.57
N THR A 357 -3.34 -9.38 -2.44
CA THR A 357 -3.02 -9.86 -1.09
C THR A 357 -3.98 -10.94 -0.60
N GLU A 358 -5.18 -11.07 -1.18
CA GLU A 358 -6.27 -11.88 -0.62
C GLU A 358 -6.65 -13.12 -1.45
N SER A 359 -5.85 -13.49 -2.46
CA SER A 359 -6.23 -14.59 -3.37
C SER A 359 -5.03 -15.42 -3.80
N MET A 360 -4.32 -15.98 -2.80
CA MET A 360 -3.49 -17.15 -3.02
C MET A 360 -4.43 -18.32 -3.34
N GLY A 361 -4.75 -18.54 -4.62
CA GLY A 361 -5.63 -19.64 -5.00
C GLY A 361 -5.06 -21.00 -4.59
N THR A 362 -5.88 -22.05 -4.64
CA THR A 362 -5.51 -23.40 -4.23
C THR A 362 -5.69 -24.43 -5.33
N TRP A 363 -4.82 -25.43 -5.34
CA TRP A 363 -4.88 -26.56 -6.26
C TRP A 363 -5.83 -27.65 -5.76
N SER A 364 -6.47 -28.35 -6.71
CA SER A 364 -7.10 -29.64 -6.39
C SER A 364 -6.02 -30.69 -6.09
N PRO A 365 -6.29 -31.69 -5.24
CA PRO A 365 -5.32 -32.74 -4.92
C PRO A 365 -4.78 -33.52 -6.13
N ASP A 366 -5.57 -33.61 -7.20
CA ASP A 366 -5.21 -34.28 -8.46
C ASP A 366 -4.47 -33.37 -9.46
N SER A 367 -4.13 -32.13 -9.08
CA SER A 367 -3.43 -31.13 -9.92
C SER A 367 -4.17 -30.71 -11.19
N LYS A 368 -5.45 -31.06 -11.36
CA LYS A 368 -6.23 -30.76 -12.58
C LYS A 368 -7.01 -29.46 -12.53
N LYS A 369 -7.24 -28.90 -11.34
CA LYS A 369 -8.03 -27.69 -11.13
C LYS A 369 -7.32 -26.72 -10.19
N PHE A 370 -7.65 -25.46 -10.35
CA PHE A 370 -7.20 -24.38 -9.48
C PHE A 370 -8.39 -23.49 -9.11
N ALA A 371 -8.55 -23.16 -7.84
CA ALA A 371 -9.64 -22.34 -7.32
C ALA A 371 -9.12 -20.99 -6.84
N LEU A 372 -9.84 -19.92 -7.17
CA LEU A 372 -9.48 -18.55 -6.82
C LEU A 372 -10.72 -17.72 -6.48
N SER A 373 -10.61 -16.80 -5.53
CA SER A 373 -11.66 -15.82 -5.24
C SER A 373 -11.47 -14.57 -6.11
N LEU A 374 -12.53 -14.09 -6.75
CA LEU A 374 -12.54 -12.88 -7.58
C LEU A 374 -13.65 -11.93 -7.16
N PHE A 375 -13.44 -10.63 -7.33
CA PHE A 375 -14.48 -9.64 -7.11
C PHE A 375 -15.23 -9.31 -8.41
N SER A 376 -16.55 -9.47 -8.42
CA SER A 376 -17.38 -9.29 -9.61
C SER A 376 -18.81 -8.92 -9.22
N ASP A 377 -19.35 -7.86 -9.82
CA ASP A 377 -20.70 -7.33 -9.54
C ASP A 377 -20.91 -7.00 -8.05
N GLY A 378 -19.91 -6.36 -7.43
CA GLY A 378 -19.99 -5.95 -6.03
C GLY A 378 -19.85 -7.08 -5.00
N ARG A 379 -19.58 -8.33 -5.42
CA ARG A 379 -19.48 -9.50 -4.53
C ARG A 379 -18.25 -10.37 -4.84
N LYS A 380 -17.74 -11.08 -3.83
CA LYS A 380 -16.72 -12.14 -4.05
C LYS A 380 -17.39 -13.38 -4.66
N LYS A 381 -16.76 -13.96 -5.68
CA LYS A 381 -17.17 -15.19 -6.37
C LYS A 381 -15.99 -16.17 -6.42
N LEU A 382 -16.25 -17.45 -6.24
CA LEU A 382 -15.24 -18.50 -6.32
C LEU A 382 -15.17 -19.01 -7.75
N VAL A 383 -14.02 -18.88 -8.39
CA VAL A 383 -13.78 -19.29 -9.78
C VAL A 383 -12.85 -20.50 -9.81
N ILE A 384 -13.28 -21.55 -10.52
CA ILE A 384 -12.52 -22.80 -10.67
C ILE A 384 -12.03 -22.91 -12.11
N TYR A 385 -10.72 -22.98 -12.29
CA TYR A 385 -10.07 -23.19 -13.58
C TYR A 385 -9.68 -24.66 -13.75
N GLY A 386 -9.88 -25.18 -14.96
CA GLY A 386 -9.28 -26.44 -15.40
C GLY A 386 -7.91 -26.16 -16.03
N ILE A 387 -6.88 -26.92 -15.68
CA ILE A 387 -5.52 -26.67 -16.19
C ILE A 387 -5.42 -26.90 -17.71
N GLY A 388 -6.26 -27.76 -18.28
CA GLY A 388 -6.40 -27.94 -19.73
C GLY A 388 -7.35 -26.96 -20.43
N GLU A 389 -8.14 -26.19 -19.68
CA GLU A 389 -9.23 -25.38 -20.23
C GLU A 389 -8.84 -23.90 -20.32
N ARG A 390 -9.31 -23.21 -21.36
CA ARG A 390 -9.12 -21.75 -21.49
C ARG A 390 -10.05 -20.98 -20.57
N MET A 391 -11.33 -21.35 -20.56
CA MET A 391 -12.35 -20.69 -19.74
C MET A 391 -12.43 -21.32 -18.34
N PRO A 392 -12.92 -20.58 -17.33
CA PRO A 392 -13.29 -21.16 -16.05
C PRO A 392 -14.27 -22.33 -16.22
N LEU A 393 -14.06 -23.40 -15.46
CA LEU A 393 -14.99 -24.53 -15.37
C LEU A 393 -16.27 -24.14 -14.63
N GLN A 394 -16.15 -23.30 -13.60
CA GLN A 394 -17.25 -22.90 -12.75
C GLN A 394 -16.99 -21.54 -12.12
N THR A 395 -18.05 -20.74 -11.98
CA THR A 395 -18.08 -19.55 -11.12
C THR A 395 -19.21 -19.75 -10.12
N ILE A 396 -18.88 -19.69 -8.84
CA ILE A 396 -19.80 -19.95 -7.73
C ILE A 396 -20.00 -18.65 -6.96
N GLN A 397 -21.24 -18.20 -6.87
CA GLN A 397 -21.68 -17.18 -5.93
C GLN A 397 -22.37 -17.87 -4.75
N ILE A 398 -22.07 -17.44 -3.53
CA ILE A 398 -22.68 -17.99 -2.32
C ILE A 398 -23.73 -16.99 -1.82
N ASP A 399 -25.00 -17.24 -2.11
CA ASP A 399 -26.07 -16.24 -1.98
C ASP A 399 -26.30 -15.70 -0.56
N LYS A 400 -25.95 -16.47 0.49
CA LYS A 400 -26.11 -16.08 1.90
C LYS A 400 -24.83 -15.57 2.55
N LEU A 401 -23.76 -15.41 1.79
CA LEU A 401 -22.46 -15.00 2.30
C LEU A 401 -22.09 -13.65 1.70
N GLU A 402 -22.07 -12.62 2.54
CA GLU A 402 -21.73 -11.25 2.13
C GLU A 402 -20.29 -11.16 1.60
N TYR A 403 -19.38 -11.87 2.27
CA TYR A 403 -17.97 -11.85 1.94
C TYR A 403 -17.29 -13.17 2.35
N PHE A 404 -16.31 -13.61 1.56
CA PHE A 404 -15.41 -14.68 1.96
C PHE A 404 -14.02 -14.44 1.39
N ASP A 405 -13.05 -15.00 2.09
CA ASP A 405 -11.64 -14.83 1.78
C ASP A 405 -10.87 -16.11 2.01
N ASN A 406 -9.70 -16.21 1.38
CA ASN A 406 -8.71 -17.20 1.78
C ASN A 406 -7.90 -16.59 2.95
N PRO A 407 -7.94 -17.17 4.16
CA PRO A 407 -7.25 -16.61 5.32
C PRO A 407 -5.72 -16.53 5.19
N GLY A 408 -5.12 -17.12 4.15
CA GLY A 408 -3.68 -17.12 3.93
C GLY A 408 -2.97 -18.21 4.73
#